data_AF-A0A7C5Y1A9-F1
#
_entry.id   AF-A0A7C5Y1A9-F1
#
_cell.length_a   1.000
_cell.length_b   1.000
_cell.length_c   1.000
_cell.angle_alpha   90.00
_cell.angle_beta   90.00
_cell.angle_gamma   90.00
#
_symmetry.space_group_name_H-M   'P 1'
#
loop_
_entity.id
_entity.type
_entity.pdbx_description
1 polymer ?
#
loop_
_entity_poly.entity_id
_entity_poly.type
_entity_poly.pdbx_seq_one_letter_code
_entity_poly.pdbx_strand_id
1 'polypeptide(L)'
;MSCDSDLFKCFMLKFHNKSSSWFNRCRARLMDVSEVEKSRVWIVRGRAYFGDREPFYVVYFVKSSGRYFCTCYSKHKLYGHFRMRNVCTHVGSVILWRMLRGELNEDGI
;
A
#
# COMPACT_ATOMS: atom_id res chain seq x y z
N MET A 1 18.10 -9.66 11.69
CA MET A 1 17.25 -10.38 10.70
C MET A 1 15.94 -10.92 11.29
N SER A 2 15.62 -10.68 12.57
CA SER A 2 14.39 -11.18 13.23
C SER A 2 13.20 -10.20 13.22
N CYS A 3 13.43 -8.88 13.12
CA CYS A 3 12.36 -7.88 13.22
C CYS A 3 11.45 -7.83 11.96
N ASP A 4 12.04 -7.97 10.77
CA ASP A 4 11.30 -7.87 9.51
C ASP A 4 10.30 -9.02 9.31
N SER A 5 10.66 -10.23 9.77
CA SER A 5 9.77 -11.39 9.71
C SER A 5 8.55 -11.23 10.62
N ASP A 6 8.74 -10.63 11.80
CA ASP A 6 7.66 -10.37 12.75
C ASP A 6 6.74 -9.27 12.25
N LEU A 7 7.28 -8.20 11.68
CA LEU A 7 6.49 -7.13 11.05
C LEU A 7 5.67 -7.64 9.87
N PHE A 8 6.25 -8.48 9.02
CA PHE A 8 5.50 -9.07 7.90
C PHE A 8 4.38 -10.00 8.41
N LYS A 9 4.62 -10.73 9.51
CA LYS A 9 3.57 -11.53 10.17
C LYS A 9 2.45 -10.66 10.70
N CYS A 10 2.74 -9.54 11.37
CA CYS A 10 1.75 -8.55 11.79
C CYS A 10 0.97 -7.98 10.61
N PHE A 11 1.65 -7.68 9.50
CA PHE A 11 0.99 -7.23 8.26
C PHE A 11 0.03 -8.29 7.70
N MET A 12 0.44 -9.56 7.69
CA MET A 12 -0.42 -10.67 7.29
C MET A 12 -1.65 -10.83 8.20
N LEU A 13 -1.48 -10.69 9.52
CA LEU A 13 -2.60 -10.72 10.47
C LEU A 13 -3.58 -9.56 10.24
N LYS A 14 -3.06 -8.34 10.01
CA LYS A 14 -3.87 -7.15 9.74
C LYS A 14 -4.73 -7.30 8.47
N PHE A 15 -4.21 -8.00 7.46
CA PHE A 15 -4.88 -8.23 6.18
C PHE A 15 -5.20 -9.72 5.95
N HIS A 16 -5.56 -10.46 7.01
CA HIS A 16 -5.73 -11.93 6.97
C HIS A 16 -6.74 -12.43 5.92
N ASN A 17 -7.66 -11.57 5.48
CA ASN A 17 -8.64 -11.87 4.43
C ASN A 17 -8.08 -11.73 3.00
N LYS A 18 -6.78 -11.46 2.82
CA LYS A 18 -6.12 -11.34 1.52
C LYS A 18 -5.40 -12.61 1.13
N SER A 19 -5.30 -12.83 -0.19
CA SER A 19 -4.61 -14.00 -0.74
C SER A 19 -3.09 -13.85 -0.69
N SER A 20 -2.37 -14.97 -0.73
CA SER A 20 -0.91 -15.00 -0.80
C SER A 20 -0.35 -14.18 -1.97
N SER A 21 -1.04 -14.19 -3.12
CA SER A 21 -0.66 -13.37 -4.29
C SER A 21 -0.76 -11.86 -4.00
N TRP A 22 -1.72 -11.42 -3.18
CA TRP A 22 -1.80 -10.02 -2.75
C TRP A 22 -0.60 -9.65 -1.87
N PHE A 23 -0.25 -10.49 -0.89
CA PHE A 23 0.91 -10.27 -0.01
C PHE A 23 2.23 -10.25 -0.77
N ASN A 24 2.45 -11.21 -1.66
CA ASN A 24 3.66 -11.29 -2.49
C ASN A 24 3.81 -10.04 -3.37
N ARG A 25 2.71 -9.56 -3.95
CA ARG A 25 2.70 -8.33 -4.75
C ARG A 25 2.96 -7.07 -3.94
N CYS A 26 2.50 -7.00 -2.68
CA CYS A 26 2.83 -5.89 -1.79
C CYS A 26 4.32 -5.88 -1.43
N ARG A 27 4.89 -7.05 -1.08
CA ARG A 27 6.30 -7.19 -0.76
C ARG A 27 7.20 -6.88 -1.96
N ALA A 28 6.89 -7.41 -3.13
CA ALA A 28 7.65 -7.17 -4.35
C ALA A 28 7.67 -5.69 -4.78
N ARG A 29 6.63 -4.94 -4.43
CA ARG A 29 6.49 -3.50 -4.72
C ARG A 29 7.20 -2.59 -3.72
N LEU A 30 7.77 -3.11 -2.62
CA LEU A 30 8.43 -2.25 -1.61
C LEU A 30 9.53 -1.38 -2.21
N MET A 31 10.29 -1.92 -3.18
CA MET A 31 11.33 -1.19 -3.92
C MET A 31 10.78 -0.12 -4.88
N ASP A 32 9.47 -0.11 -5.14
CA ASP A 32 8.80 0.84 -6.02
C ASP A 32 8.13 1.98 -5.26
N VAL A 33 8.15 1.95 -3.92
CA VAL A 33 7.55 2.97 -3.05
C VAL A 33 8.57 4.06 -2.77
N SER A 34 8.17 5.31 -2.99
CA SER A 34 8.91 6.51 -2.61
C SER A 34 7.98 7.49 -1.90
N GLU A 35 8.46 8.10 -0.82
CA GLU A 35 7.71 9.14 -0.10
C GLU A 35 8.02 10.53 -0.68
N VAL A 36 6.99 11.38 -0.77
CA VAL A 36 7.12 12.78 -1.17
C VAL A 36 7.20 13.62 0.10
N GLU A 37 8.36 14.22 0.38
CA GLU A 37 8.58 15.33 1.34
C GLU A 37 7.82 15.23 2.68
N LYS A 38 7.80 14.06 3.35
CA LYS A 38 7.06 13.84 4.62
C LYS A 38 5.58 14.29 4.57
N SER A 39 4.98 14.31 3.39
CA SER A 39 3.64 14.87 3.14
C SER A 39 2.52 13.86 3.36
N ARG A 40 2.83 12.66 3.87
CA ARG A 40 1.92 11.50 3.88
C ARG A 40 1.41 11.14 2.48
N VAL A 41 2.24 11.40 1.47
CA VAL A 41 2.01 11.05 0.08
C VAL A 41 3.16 10.17 -0.38
N TRP A 42 2.83 9.08 -1.04
CA TRP A 42 3.77 8.12 -1.60
C TRP A 42 3.48 7.90 -3.07
N ILE A 43 4.54 7.81 -3.86
CA ILE A 43 4.48 7.41 -5.27
C ILE A 43 4.89 5.95 -5.34
N VAL A 44 4.04 5.14 -5.97
CA VAL A 44 4.30 3.72 -6.24
C VAL A 44 4.47 3.54 -7.74
N ARG A 45 5.66 3.12 -8.20
CA ARG A 45 5.89 2.83 -9.62
C ARG A 45 5.02 1.65 -10.06
N GLY A 46 4.37 1.79 -11.21
CA GLY A 46 3.54 0.75 -11.79
C GLY A 46 4.37 -0.37 -12.42
N ARG A 47 3.88 -1.61 -12.34
CA ARG A 47 4.48 -2.77 -13.02
C ARG A 47 3.45 -3.47 -13.91
N ALA A 48 3.63 -3.40 -15.22
CA ALA A 48 2.73 -4.02 -16.20
C ALA A 48 2.55 -5.53 -15.96
N TYR A 49 3.61 -6.24 -15.59
CA TYR A 49 3.56 -7.67 -15.22
C TYR A 49 2.59 -7.99 -14.07
N PHE A 50 2.31 -7.02 -13.19
CA PHE A 50 1.32 -7.16 -12.12
C PHE A 50 -0.08 -6.62 -12.48
N GLY A 51 -0.32 -6.26 -13.75
CA GLY A 51 -1.58 -5.75 -14.26
C GLY A 51 -1.77 -4.24 -14.10
N ASP A 52 -0.72 -3.50 -13.75
CA ASP A 52 -0.76 -2.04 -13.68
C ASP A 52 -0.83 -1.45 -15.09
N ARG A 53 -1.67 -0.43 -15.27
CA ARG A 53 -1.86 0.27 -16.54
C ARG A 53 -1.21 1.64 -16.59
N GLU A 54 -0.79 2.14 -15.43
CA GLU A 54 -0.20 3.45 -15.28
C GLU A 54 1.27 3.29 -14.91
N PRO A 55 2.14 4.23 -15.33
CA PRO A 55 3.55 4.20 -14.96
C PRO A 55 3.78 4.45 -13.45
N PHE A 56 2.84 5.13 -12.79
CA PHE A 56 2.88 5.36 -11.35
C PHE A 56 1.48 5.54 -10.76
N TYR A 57 1.39 5.36 -9.45
CA TYR A 57 0.20 5.58 -8.65
C TYR A 57 0.54 6.41 -7.43
N VAL A 58 -0.25 7.45 -7.19
CA VAL A 58 -0.15 8.22 -5.95
C VAL A 58 -1.03 7.59 -4.88
N VAL A 59 -0.45 7.37 -3.71
CA VAL A 59 -1.11 6.95 -2.48
C VAL A 59 -0.97 8.05 -1.44
N TYR A 60 -2.04 8.41 -0.76
CA TYR A 60 -2.00 9.41 0.30
C TYR A 60 -2.85 8.99 1.49
N PHE A 61 -2.44 9.41 2.69
CA PHE A 61 -3.17 9.17 3.92
C PHE A 61 -3.97 10.40 4.34
N VAL A 62 -5.28 10.24 4.50
CA VAL A 62 -6.19 11.32 4.90
C VAL A 62 -6.45 11.20 6.39
N LYS A 63 -5.74 12.02 7.18
CA LYS A 63 -5.74 11.99 8.65
C LYS A 63 -7.15 12.10 9.26
N SER A 64 -8.00 12.98 8.73
CA SER A 64 -9.38 13.17 9.22
C SER A 64 -10.25 11.92 9.13
N SER A 65 -9.96 11.03 8.18
CA SER A 65 -10.70 9.78 7.98
C SER A 65 -9.97 8.54 8.50
N GLY A 66 -8.66 8.64 8.78
CA GLY A 66 -7.81 7.50 9.10
C GLY A 66 -7.63 6.52 7.93
N ARG A 67 -7.83 6.96 6.67
CA ARG A 67 -7.85 6.07 5.50
C ARG A 67 -6.78 6.44 4.48
N TYR A 68 -6.28 5.40 3.81
CA TYR A 68 -5.44 5.52 2.63
C TYR A 68 -6.28 5.59 1.36
N PHE A 69 -5.87 6.46 0.46
CA PHE A 69 -6.42 6.58 -0.89
C PHE A 69 -5.34 6.32 -1.91
N CYS A 70 -5.72 5.65 -2.99
CA CYS A 70 -4.86 5.45 -4.14
C CYS A 70 -5.57 5.93 -5.39
N THR A 71 -4.84 6.58 -6.29
CA THR A 71 -5.31 6.98 -7.62
C THR A 71 -5.83 5.81 -8.46
N CYS A 72 -5.44 4.57 -8.16
CA CYS A 72 -6.00 3.38 -8.80
C CYS A 72 -7.46 3.09 -8.42
N TYR A 73 -8.01 3.77 -7.40
CA TYR A 73 -9.41 3.66 -6.99
C TYR A 73 -10.37 4.52 -7.82
N SER A 74 -9.85 5.44 -8.64
CA SER A 74 -10.67 6.35 -9.45
C SER A 74 -11.78 5.60 -10.19
N LYS A 75 -13.02 6.12 -10.09
CA LYS A 75 -14.23 5.54 -10.70
C LYS A 75 -14.14 5.39 -12.21
N HIS A 76 -13.27 6.19 -12.85
CA HIS A 76 -13.00 6.13 -14.29
C HIS A 76 -12.06 4.96 -14.67
N LYS A 77 -11.48 4.27 -13.69
CA LYS A 77 -10.61 3.10 -13.91
C LYS A 77 -11.40 1.82 -13.69
N LEU A 78 -11.26 0.86 -14.61
CA LEU A 78 -11.88 -0.47 -14.50
C LEU A 78 -11.62 -1.07 -13.12
N TYR A 79 -12.67 -1.54 -12.43
CA TYR A 79 -12.65 -2.08 -11.06
C TYR A 79 -12.24 -1.11 -9.94
N GLY A 80 -12.24 0.21 -10.15
CA GLY A 80 -11.86 1.22 -9.14
C GLY A 80 -12.64 1.09 -7.83
N HIS A 81 -13.97 0.95 -7.92
CA HIS A 81 -14.84 0.76 -6.74
C HIS A 81 -14.58 -0.55 -5.99
N PHE A 82 -14.31 -1.65 -6.70
CA PHE A 82 -13.98 -2.93 -6.06
C PHE A 82 -12.64 -2.87 -5.34
N ARG A 83 -11.62 -2.24 -5.94
CA ARG A 83 -10.30 -2.01 -5.32
C ARG A 83 -10.40 -1.10 -4.09
N MET A 84 -11.23 -0.06 -4.15
CA MET A 84 -11.48 0.83 -3.00
C MET A 84 -12.06 0.07 -1.80
N ARG A 85 -12.96 -0.89 -2.04
CA ARG A 85 -13.53 -1.75 -0.98
C ARG A 85 -12.56 -2.79 -0.44
N ASN A 86 -11.50 -3.12 -1.20
CA ASN A 86 -10.63 -4.25 -0.91
C ASN A 86 -9.17 -3.90 -0.60
N VAL A 87 -8.77 -2.64 -0.55
CA VAL A 87 -7.35 -2.23 -0.40
C VAL A 87 -6.47 -2.80 -1.53
N CYS A 88 -6.06 -1.96 -2.47
CA CYS A 88 -5.18 -2.41 -3.54
C CYS A 88 -3.77 -2.76 -3.02
N THR A 89 -3.02 -3.49 -3.83
CA THR A 89 -1.62 -3.79 -3.53
C THR A 89 -0.75 -2.55 -3.45
N HIS A 90 -1.10 -1.42 -4.11
CA HIS A 90 -0.35 -0.17 -3.97
C HIS A 90 -0.46 0.39 -2.54
N VAL A 91 -1.68 0.46 -1.99
CA VAL A 91 -1.89 0.86 -0.58
C VAL A 91 -1.25 -0.14 0.37
N GLY A 92 -1.42 -1.44 0.13
CA GLY A 92 -0.79 -2.48 0.94
C GLY A 92 0.73 -2.34 1.00
N SER A 93 1.37 -2.04 -0.15
CA SER A 93 2.82 -1.81 -0.24
C SER A 93 3.26 -0.61 0.60
N VAL A 94 2.50 0.51 0.54
CA VAL A 94 2.79 1.71 1.34
C VAL A 94 2.64 1.43 2.82
N ILE A 95 1.58 0.74 3.25
CA ILE A 95 1.39 0.38 4.66
C ILE A 95 2.55 -0.48 5.15
N LEU A 96 2.94 -1.51 4.39
CA LEU A 96 4.06 -2.38 4.75
C LEU A 96 5.39 -1.59 4.78
N TRP A 97 5.61 -0.72 3.80
CA TRP A 97 6.80 0.13 3.74
C TRP A 97 6.92 1.03 4.98
N ARG A 98 5.82 1.64 5.42
CA ARG A 98 5.75 2.45 6.64
C ARG A 98 5.98 1.62 7.91
N MET A 99 5.41 0.41 7.99
CA MET A 99 5.64 -0.51 9.11
C MET A 99 7.13 -0.82 9.28
N LEU A 100 7.82 -1.14 8.17
CA LEU A 100 9.26 -1.44 8.17
C LEU A 100 10.12 -0.23 8.57
N ARG A 101 9.58 0.99 8.48
CA ARG A 101 10.27 2.24 8.84
C ARG A 101 9.85 2.80 10.21
N GLY A 102 8.94 2.12 10.91
CA GLY A 102 8.43 2.56 12.22
C GLY A 102 7.49 3.78 12.15
N GLU A 103 7.03 4.16 10.96
CA GLU A 103 6.33 5.44 10.73
C GLU A 103 4.82 5.39 11.03
N LEU A 104 4.26 4.24 11.41
CA LEU A 104 2.82 4.16 11.75
C LEU A 104 2.50 4.78 13.12
N ASN A 105 3.47 4.83 14.03
CA ASN A 105 3.26 5.28 15.42
C ASN A 105 3.00 6.79 15.53
N GLU A 106 3.44 7.59 14.56
CA GLU A 106 3.27 9.05 14.55
C GLU A 106 1.88 9.49 14.06
N ASP A 107 1.14 8.60 13.41
CA ASP A 107 -0.20 8.89 12.86
C ASP A 107 -1.36 8.41 13.76
N GLY A 108 -1.05 7.85 14.94
CA GLY A 108 -2.05 7.48 15.96
C GLY A 108 -2.93 6.27 15.60
N ILE A 109 -2.30 5.16 15.18
CA ILE A 109 -2.95 3.84 15.08
C ILE A 109 -2.41 2.94 16.18
#